data_AF-A0A192UQ83-F1
#
_entry.id   AF-A0A192UQ83-F1
#
_cell.length_a   1.000
_cell.length_b   1.000
_cell.length_c   1.000
_cell.angle_alpha   90.00
_cell.angle_beta   90.00
_cell.angle_gamma   90.00
#
_symmetry.space_group_name_H-M   'P 1'
#
loop_
_entity.id
_entity.type
_entity.pdbx_description
1 polymer ?
#
loop_
_entity_poly.entity_id
_entity_poly.type
_entity_poly.pdbx_seq_one_letter_code
_entity_poly.pdbx_strand_id
1 'polypeptide(L)'
;MKFVATSSQVSNNKNLGSIENNAWEAGFLQGAFAALFYDGEPVGTVGGQEIPPIKNSMVGYEAGAKYIKSDIKVLSATTGNFDDANKVKEQSLSMFQQSASILMVNADHAARGCYEAAKEKGKYAIGSIAP
;
A
#
# COMPACT_ATOMS: atom_id res chain seq x y z
N MET A 1 9.03 19.76 -28.49
CA MET A 1 8.34 19.58 -27.19
C MET A 1 9.03 18.46 -26.42
N LYS A 2 9.32 18.67 -25.13
CA LYS A 2 9.95 17.70 -24.22
C LYS A 2 8.89 17.18 -23.24
N PHE A 3 8.99 15.90 -22.87
CA PHE A 3 8.04 15.21 -21.99
C PHE A 3 8.78 14.46 -20.88
N VAL A 4 8.13 14.32 -19.73
CA VAL A 4 8.57 13.48 -18.62
C VAL A 4 7.40 12.57 -18.24
N ALA A 5 7.64 11.26 -18.21
CA ALA A 5 6.68 10.27 -17.72
C ALA A 5 7.00 9.93 -16.26
N THR A 6 6.06 10.14 -15.36
CA THR A 6 6.20 9.76 -13.94
C THR A 6 5.77 8.31 -13.73
N SER A 7 6.30 7.68 -12.68
CA SER A 7 5.96 6.29 -12.28
C SER A 7 6.20 5.27 -13.41
N SER A 8 7.25 5.47 -14.20
CA SER A 8 7.63 4.60 -15.32
C SER A 8 9.15 4.59 -15.50
N GLN A 9 9.64 3.63 -16.29
CA GLN A 9 11.05 3.55 -16.69
C GLN A 9 11.19 3.68 -18.22
N VAL A 10 10.38 4.55 -18.84
CA VAL A 10 10.41 4.75 -20.30
C VAL A 10 11.23 5.99 -20.66
N SER A 11 12.15 5.86 -21.61
CA SER A 11 12.89 7.00 -22.16
C SER A 11 13.26 6.75 -23.62
N ASN A 12 13.55 7.82 -24.38
CA ASN A 12 13.92 7.69 -25.80
C ASN A 12 15.16 8.48 -26.21
N ASN A 13 15.90 9.08 -25.26
CA ASN A 13 17.09 9.91 -25.47
C ASN A 13 16.93 11.07 -26.48
N LYS A 14 15.69 11.46 -26.81
CA LYS A 14 15.39 12.56 -27.73
C LYS A 14 14.57 13.64 -27.03
N ASN A 15 13.39 13.26 -26.54
CA ASN A 15 12.43 14.20 -25.96
C ASN A 15 11.52 13.59 -24.90
N LEU A 16 11.74 12.34 -24.50
CA LEU A 16 11.02 11.64 -23.44
C LEU A 16 12.03 11.09 -22.41
N GLY A 17 11.90 11.55 -21.18
CA GLY A 17 12.54 10.95 -20.00
C GLY A 17 11.49 10.42 -19.02
N SER A 18 11.94 9.74 -17.96
CA SER A 18 11.07 9.27 -16.89
C SER A 18 11.67 9.48 -15.51
N ILE A 19 10.77 9.53 -14.52
CA ILE A 19 11.09 9.57 -13.10
C ILE A 19 10.22 8.52 -12.42
N GLU A 20 10.84 7.62 -11.67
CA GLU A 20 10.16 6.63 -10.85
C GLU A 20 10.67 6.72 -9.41
N ASN A 21 9.75 6.57 -8.46
CA ASN A 21 10.08 6.38 -7.06
C ASN A 21 10.31 4.90 -6.80
N ASN A 22 11.28 4.55 -5.96
CA ASN A 22 11.48 3.15 -5.56
C ASN A 22 10.36 2.70 -4.61
N ALA A 23 9.27 2.21 -5.21
CA ALA A 23 8.08 1.79 -4.47
C ALA A 23 8.35 0.62 -3.53
N TRP A 24 9.33 -0.24 -3.84
CA TRP A 24 9.72 -1.35 -2.98
C TRP A 24 10.35 -0.85 -1.67
N GLU A 25 11.28 0.10 -1.74
CA GLU A 25 11.92 0.69 -0.55
C GLU A 25 10.90 1.44 0.32
N ALA A 26 10.00 2.21 -0.31
CA ALA A 26 8.91 2.87 0.41
C ALA A 26 8.01 1.86 1.13
N GLY A 27 7.59 0.81 0.43
CA GLY A 27 6.83 -0.30 1.00
C GLY A 27 7.56 -0.96 2.15
N PHE A 28 8.87 -1.24 2.00
CA PHE A 28 9.71 -1.84 3.03
C PHE A 28 9.68 -1.05 4.33
N LEU A 29 9.86 0.27 4.26
CA LEU A 29 9.81 1.13 5.44
C LEU A 29 8.42 1.11 6.09
N GLN A 30 7.35 1.13 5.30
CA GLN A 30 5.97 1.04 5.81
C GLN A 30 5.70 -0.31 6.49
N GLY A 31 6.21 -1.40 5.93
CA GLY A 31 6.10 -2.74 6.49
C GLY A 31 6.86 -2.90 7.79
N ALA A 32 8.11 -2.43 7.83
CA ALA A 32 8.93 -2.43 9.04
C ALA A 32 8.26 -1.60 10.15
N PHE A 33 7.69 -0.45 9.82
CA PHE A 33 6.92 0.36 10.77
C PHE A 33 5.66 -0.36 11.26
N ALA A 34 4.90 -0.99 10.36
CA ALA A 34 3.70 -1.74 10.73
C ALA A 34 3.99 -2.89 11.70
N ALA A 35 5.12 -3.57 11.55
CA ALA A 35 5.53 -4.64 12.46
C ALA A 35 5.82 -4.15 13.89
N LEU A 36 6.03 -2.85 14.12
CA LEU A 36 6.15 -2.29 15.48
C LEU A 36 4.83 -2.30 16.26
N PHE A 37 3.70 -2.49 15.56
CA PHE A 37 2.37 -2.65 16.16
C PHE A 37 1.97 -4.12 16.37
N TYR A 38 2.89 -5.06 16.13
CA TYR A 38 2.62 -6.49 16.25
C TYR A 38 2.60 -6.94 17.71
N ASP A 39 1.47 -7.50 18.15
CA ASP A 39 1.34 -8.23 19.43
C ASP A 39 0.73 -9.64 19.24
N GLY A 40 0.91 -10.21 18.05
CA GLY A 40 0.35 -11.51 17.66
C GLY A 40 -0.64 -11.43 16.49
N GLU A 41 -1.15 -10.23 16.16
CA GLU A 41 -2.09 -10.02 15.07
C GLU A 41 -1.42 -9.90 13.69
N PRO A 42 -2.14 -10.23 12.60
CA PRO A 42 -1.65 -9.90 11.26
C PRO A 42 -1.56 -8.39 11.03
N VAL A 43 -0.73 -8.01 10.07
CA VAL A 43 -0.75 -6.67 9.45
C VAL A 43 -1.23 -6.79 8.00
N GLY A 44 -1.49 -5.70 7.29
CA GLY A 44 -1.94 -5.84 5.92
C GLY A 44 -1.74 -4.65 5.00
N THR A 45 -2.04 -4.89 3.72
CA THR A 45 -1.86 -3.92 2.64
C THR A 45 -3.00 -4.00 1.63
N VAL A 46 -3.56 -2.85 1.25
CA VAL A 46 -4.61 -2.71 0.24
C VAL A 46 -4.12 -1.82 -0.91
N GLY A 47 -4.08 -2.39 -2.12
CA GLY A 47 -3.76 -1.66 -3.35
C GLY A 47 -4.99 -1.29 -4.17
N GLY A 48 -4.87 -0.25 -4.99
CA GLY A 48 -5.85 0.12 -6.01
C GLY A 48 -5.78 -0.84 -7.21
N GLN A 49 -5.06 -0.46 -8.27
CA GLN A 49 -4.86 -1.33 -9.44
C GLN A 49 -3.61 -2.21 -9.34
N GLU A 50 -3.63 -3.33 -10.06
CA GLU A 50 -2.48 -4.23 -10.20
C GLU A 50 -1.50 -3.69 -11.25
N ILE A 51 -0.73 -2.67 -10.87
CA ILE A 51 0.36 -2.09 -11.67
C ILE A 51 1.69 -2.22 -10.94
N PRO A 52 2.85 -2.17 -11.65
CA PRO A 52 4.15 -2.45 -11.04
C PRO A 52 4.46 -1.63 -9.77
N PRO A 53 4.18 -0.30 -9.70
CA PRO A 53 4.44 0.46 -8.49
C PRO A 53 3.65 -0.05 -7.26
N ILE A 54 2.37 -0.39 -7.44
CA ILE A 54 1.52 -0.91 -6.35
C ILE A 54 2.04 -2.28 -5.90
N LYS A 55 2.27 -3.19 -6.85
CA LYS A 55 2.80 -4.52 -6.55
C LYS A 55 4.15 -4.45 -5.82
N ASN A 56 5.05 -3.59 -6.30
CA ASN A 56 6.36 -3.42 -5.68
C ASN A 56 6.25 -2.87 -4.26
N SER A 57 5.36 -1.91 -3.99
CA SER A 57 5.12 -1.44 -2.62
C SER A 57 4.55 -2.52 -1.70
N MET A 58 3.65 -3.37 -2.18
CA MET A 58 3.07 -4.46 -1.39
C MET A 58 4.10 -5.54 -1.07
N VAL A 59 4.94 -5.90 -2.03
CA VAL A 59 6.07 -6.84 -1.82
C VAL A 59 7.10 -6.25 -0.87
N GLY A 60 7.41 -4.95 -1.01
CA GLY A 60 8.27 -4.22 -0.08
C GLY A 60 7.69 -4.26 1.35
N TYR A 61 6.41 -3.97 1.50
CA TYR A 61 5.69 -4.01 2.78
C TYR A 61 5.81 -5.38 3.46
N GLU A 62 5.57 -6.46 2.73
CA GLU A 62 5.74 -7.81 3.30
C GLU A 62 7.20 -8.07 3.72
N ALA A 63 8.16 -7.69 2.88
CA ALA A 63 9.59 -7.86 3.18
C ALA A 63 10.01 -7.07 4.42
N GLY A 64 9.58 -5.82 4.55
CA GLY A 64 9.88 -4.98 5.71
C GLY A 64 9.24 -5.48 7.01
N ALA A 65 7.99 -5.94 6.93
CA ALA A 65 7.32 -6.53 8.09
C ALA A 65 8.05 -7.78 8.58
N LYS A 66 8.41 -8.68 7.64
CA LYS A 66 9.15 -9.92 7.94
C LYS A 66 10.60 -9.68 8.37
N TYR A 67 11.21 -8.56 7.96
CA TYR A 67 12.53 -8.17 8.42
C TYR A 67 12.54 -7.88 9.93
N ILE A 68 11.50 -7.24 10.45
CA ILE A 68 11.35 -6.96 11.89
C ILE A 68 10.86 -8.20 12.65
N LYS A 69 9.89 -8.93 12.08
CA LYS A 69 9.26 -10.10 12.71
C LYS A 69 9.02 -11.20 11.68
N SER A 70 9.90 -12.20 11.61
CA SER A 70 9.94 -13.19 10.52
C SER A 70 8.67 -14.04 10.36
N ASP A 71 7.92 -14.25 11.43
CA ASP A 71 6.68 -15.04 11.51
C ASP A 71 5.40 -14.19 11.39
N ILE A 72 5.50 -12.87 11.18
CA ILE A 72 4.35 -12.00 11.02
C ILE A 72 3.52 -12.39 9.79
N LYS A 73 2.21 -12.48 9.96
CA LYS A 73 1.27 -12.72 8.86
C LYS A 73 0.91 -11.39 8.21
N VAL A 74 1.05 -11.33 6.88
CA VAL A 74 0.72 -10.15 6.08
C VAL A 74 -0.49 -10.47 5.19
N LEU A 75 -1.59 -9.74 5.38
CA LEU A 75 -2.77 -9.80 4.51
C LEU A 75 -2.59 -8.84 3.33
N SER A 76 -2.86 -9.29 2.10
CA SER A 76 -2.66 -8.48 0.90
C SER A 76 -3.83 -8.60 -0.05
N ALA A 77 -4.31 -7.49 -0.59
CA ALA A 77 -5.34 -7.48 -1.63
C ALA A 77 -5.27 -6.21 -2.49
N THR A 78 -5.76 -6.31 -3.73
CA THR A 78 -5.97 -5.17 -4.64
C THR A 78 -7.44 -5.06 -5.03
N THR A 79 -8.00 -3.85 -5.09
CA THR A 79 -9.42 -3.63 -5.43
C THR A 79 -9.68 -3.48 -6.93
N GLY A 80 -8.62 -3.31 -7.73
CA GLY A 80 -8.68 -3.05 -9.17
C GLY A 80 -9.11 -1.63 -9.54
N ASN A 81 -9.27 -0.71 -8.56
CA ASN A 81 -9.82 0.62 -8.82
C ASN A 81 -9.23 1.68 -7.86
N PHE A 82 -8.73 2.78 -8.42
CA PHE A 82 -8.18 3.92 -7.67
C PHE A 82 -9.24 4.94 -7.18
N ASP A 83 -10.48 4.82 -7.64
CA ASP A 83 -11.55 5.79 -7.36
C ASP A 83 -12.67 5.23 -6.48
N ASP A 84 -12.78 3.89 -6.39
CA ASP A 84 -13.83 3.21 -5.64
C ASP A 84 -13.48 3.05 -4.15
N ALA A 85 -13.71 4.12 -3.40
CA ALA A 85 -13.50 4.15 -1.96
C ALA A 85 -14.36 3.13 -1.19
N ASN A 86 -15.54 2.77 -1.70
CA ASN A 86 -16.40 1.77 -1.06
C ASN A 86 -15.76 0.39 -1.14
N LYS A 87 -15.23 0.00 -2.30
CA LYS A 87 -14.47 -1.26 -2.42
C LYS A 87 -13.24 -1.31 -1.53
N VAL A 88 -12.48 -0.21 -1.44
CA VAL A 88 -11.32 -0.14 -0.54
C VAL A 88 -11.77 -0.26 0.92
N LYS A 89 -12.87 0.37 1.30
CA LYS A 89 -13.45 0.26 2.65
C LYS A 89 -13.89 -1.16 2.98
N GLU A 90 -14.65 -1.80 2.10
CA GLU A 90 -15.10 -3.19 2.26
C GLU A 90 -13.91 -4.16 2.41
N GLN A 91 -12.90 -4.02 1.54
CA GLN A 91 -11.69 -4.83 1.61
C GLN A 91 -10.93 -4.61 2.92
N SER A 92 -10.81 -3.36 3.37
CA SER A 92 -10.13 -3.00 4.62
C SER A 92 -10.88 -3.54 5.84
N LEU A 93 -12.22 -3.41 5.85
CA LEU A 93 -13.08 -3.98 6.89
C LEU A 93 -12.92 -5.50 6.96
N SER A 94 -12.83 -6.20 5.83
CA SER A 94 -12.58 -7.65 5.79
C SER A 94 -11.22 -8.01 6.42
N MET A 95 -10.17 -7.24 6.18
CA MET A 95 -8.87 -7.47 6.81
C MET A 95 -8.89 -7.19 8.31
N PHE A 96 -9.57 -6.13 8.75
CA PHE A 96 -9.75 -5.86 10.18
C PHE A 96 -10.61 -6.92 10.88
N GLN A 97 -11.60 -7.52 10.19
CA GLN A 97 -12.35 -8.68 10.70
C GLN A 97 -11.46 -9.92 10.85
N GLN A 98 -10.42 -10.06 10.02
CA GLN A 98 -9.35 -11.06 10.16
C GLN A 98 -8.29 -10.63 11.19
N SER A 99 -8.65 -9.71 12.08
CA SER A 99 -7.84 -9.20 13.19
C SER A 99 -6.62 -8.38 12.79
N ALA A 100 -6.52 -7.87 11.57
CA ALA A 100 -5.39 -6.99 11.21
C ALA A 100 -5.28 -5.81 12.19
N SER A 101 -4.08 -5.49 12.67
CA SER A 101 -3.88 -4.38 13.61
C SER A 101 -3.69 -3.03 12.89
N ILE A 102 -3.07 -3.06 11.72
CA ILE A 102 -2.72 -1.89 10.91
C ILE A 102 -2.72 -2.26 9.42
N LEU A 103 -3.18 -1.34 8.57
CA LEU A 103 -3.17 -1.50 7.12
C LEU A 103 -2.38 -0.39 6.41
N MET A 104 -1.50 -0.75 5.48
CA MET A 104 -1.00 0.19 4.47
C MET A 104 -2.00 0.29 3.32
N VAL A 105 -2.26 1.49 2.82
CA VAL A 105 -3.15 1.67 1.66
C VAL A 105 -2.46 2.46 0.55
N ASN A 106 -2.51 1.93 -0.67
CA ASN A 106 -1.97 2.55 -1.88
C ASN A 106 -3.01 2.48 -3.00
N ALA A 107 -4.02 3.35 -2.91
CA ALA A 107 -5.19 3.34 -3.78
C ALA A 107 -5.67 4.77 -4.15
N ASP A 108 -4.75 5.74 -4.23
CA ASP A 108 -5.04 7.14 -4.57
C ASP A 108 -6.25 7.70 -3.78
N HIS A 109 -7.22 8.34 -4.45
CA HIS A 109 -8.42 8.89 -3.83
C HIS A 109 -9.27 7.83 -3.09
N ALA A 110 -9.29 6.57 -3.54
CA ALA A 110 -9.98 5.50 -2.86
C ALA A 110 -9.38 5.14 -1.49
N ALA A 111 -8.16 5.58 -1.17
CA ALA A 111 -7.51 5.34 0.12
C ALA A 111 -8.34 5.83 1.32
N ARG A 112 -9.19 6.86 1.12
CA ARG A 112 -10.13 7.35 2.15
C ARG A 112 -11.03 6.26 2.72
N GLY A 113 -11.39 5.26 1.92
CA GLY A 113 -12.18 4.11 2.37
C GLY A 113 -11.47 3.29 3.45
N CYS A 114 -10.15 3.13 3.33
CA CYS A 114 -9.34 2.46 4.35
C CYS A 114 -9.25 3.29 5.63
N TYR A 115 -9.12 4.62 5.52
CA TYR A 115 -9.07 5.51 6.68
C TYR A 115 -10.39 5.51 7.46
N GLU A 116 -11.52 5.50 6.76
CA GLU A 116 -12.84 5.34 7.37
C GLU A 116 -12.96 3.98 8.07
N ALA A 117 -12.59 2.88 7.40
CA ALA A 117 -12.62 1.54 8.01
C ALA A 117 -11.76 1.45 9.28
N ALA A 118 -10.56 2.03 9.25
CA ALA A 118 -9.65 2.06 10.39
C ALA A 118 -10.27 2.84 11.56
N LYS A 119 -10.85 4.01 11.28
CA LYS A 119 -11.57 4.83 12.28
C LYS A 119 -12.77 4.08 12.87
N GLU A 120 -13.57 3.41 12.06
CA GLU A 120 -14.73 2.62 12.51
C GLU A 120 -14.33 1.44 13.40
N LYS A 121 -13.17 0.84 13.16
CA LYS A 121 -12.66 -0.32 13.91
C LYS A 121 -11.73 0.04 15.05
N GLY A 122 -11.39 1.33 15.23
CA GLY A 122 -10.38 1.76 16.20
C GLY A 122 -9.00 1.15 15.91
N LYS A 123 -8.66 1.01 14.63
CA LYS A 123 -7.40 0.45 14.13
C LYS A 123 -6.59 1.54 13.39
N TYR A 124 -5.38 1.20 12.96
CA TYR A 124 -4.47 2.14 12.32
C TYR A 124 -4.42 1.96 10.81
N ALA A 125 -4.09 3.04 10.10
CA ALA A 125 -3.79 3.01 8.68
C ALA A 125 -2.51 3.81 8.37
N ILE A 126 -1.71 3.31 7.43
CA ILE A 126 -0.52 3.99 6.90
C ILE A 126 -0.88 4.53 5.53
N GLY A 127 -0.82 5.86 5.38
CA GLY A 127 -0.97 6.51 4.08
C GLY A 127 0.27 6.31 3.20
N SER A 128 0.06 6.12 1.90
CA SER A 128 1.15 6.00 0.91
C SER A 128 1.20 7.16 -0.08
N ILE A 129 0.08 7.88 -0.24
CA ILE A 129 -0.06 9.04 -1.12
C ILE A 129 -0.84 10.09 -0.32
N ALA A 130 -0.39 11.35 -0.37
CA ALA A 130 -1.08 12.44 0.28
C ALA A 130 -2.44 12.69 -0.43
N PRO A 131 -3.54 12.84 0.32
CA PRO A 131 -4.87 13.14 -0.25
C PRO A 131 -4.95 14.55 -0.85
#